data_AF-A0A7V4J3Y1-F1
#
_entry.id   AF-A0A7V4J3Y1-F1
#
_cell.length_a   1.000
_cell.length_b   1.000
_cell.length_c   1.000
_cell.angle_alpha   90.00
_cell.angle_beta   90.00
_cell.angle_gamma   90.00
#
_symmetry.space_group_name_H-M   'P 1'
#
loop_
_entity.id
_entity.type
_entity.pdbx_description
1 polymer ?
#
loop_
_entity_poly.entity_id
_entity_poly.type
_entity_poly.pdbx_seq_one_letter_code
_entity_poly.pdbx_strand_id
1 'polypeptide(L)'
;MTGLSGFFPLILLILSISPEQRPPVTRPCPCDHPSRRGNGNGCTVTLPATPGSRLRYSLDRTSDAYKHLYAQRTATERINAQATDLDIEHPRLRNRRSITNLNTLIYVLINLRALQRLRARHTTTREVTPMPPT
;
A
#
# COMPACT_ATOMS: atom_id res chain seq x y z
N MET A 1 -12.92 -51.61 1.23
CA MET A 1 -11.51 -51.22 1.46
C MET A 1 -11.11 -50.33 0.27
N THR A 2 -11.52 -49.06 0.24
CA THR A 2 -10.86 -47.83 0.77
C THR A 2 -9.57 -47.40 0.06
N GLY A 3 -9.61 -46.19 -0.54
CA GLY A 3 -8.48 -45.38 -1.02
C GLY A 3 -8.15 -45.60 -2.49
N LEU A 4 -8.05 -44.63 -3.39
CA LEU A 4 -7.59 -43.24 -3.27
C LEU A 4 -8.57 -42.26 -3.93
N SER A 5 -9.46 -41.68 -3.13
CA SER A 5 -10.16 -40.44 -3.39
C SER A 5 -9.30 -39.29 -2.85
N GLY A 6 -8.56 -38.57 -3.69
CA GLY A 6 -7.65 -37.53 -3.18
C GLY A 6 -7.26 -36.39 -4.10
N PHE A 7 -7.67 -36.37 -5.37
CA PHE A 7 -7.14 -35.38 -6.34
C PHE A 7 -8.18 -34.42 -6.94
N PHE A 8 -9.43 -34.49 -6.49
CA PHE A 8 -10.56 -33.81 -7.15
C PHE A 8 -11.21 -32.57 -6.48
N PRO A 9 -10.86 -32.08 -5.25
CA PRO A 9 -11.62 -30.98 -4.67
C PRO A 9 -10.94 -29.59 -4.68
N LEU A 10 -9.90 -29.34 -5.50
CA LEU A 10 -9.27 -28.00 -5.53
C LEU A 10 -9.65 -27.13 -6.74
N ILE A 11 -10.06 -27.74 -7.86
CA ILE A 11 -10.47 -26.97 -9.06
C ILE A 11 -11.90 -26.42 -8.92
N LEU A 12 -12.73 -27.02 -8.06
CA LEU A 12 -14.11 -26.58 -7.83
C LEU A 12 -14.26 -25.50 -6.75
N LEU A 13 -13.20 -25.09 -6.06
CA LEU A 13 -13.27 -24.01 -5.06
C LEU A 13 -13.08 -22.61 -5.65
N ILE A 14 -12.49 -22.49 -6.85
CA ILE A 14 -12.20 -21.20 -7.50
C ILE A 14 -13.45 -20.62 -8.21
N LEU A 15 -14.41 -21.48 -8.58
CA LEU A 15 -15.67 -21.06 -9.23
C LEU A 15 -16.78 -20.65 -8.25
N SER A 16 -16.50 -20.64 -6.93
CA SER A 16 -17.43 -20.15 -5.90
C SER A 16 -17.16 -18.71 -5.46
N ILE A 17 -16.47 -17.91 -6.28
CA ILE A 17 -16.60 -16.45 -6.21
C ILE A 17 -17.97 -16.14 -6.80
N SER A 18 -18.98 -16.17 -5.93
CA SER A 18 -20.32 -15.67 -6.24
C SER A 18 -20.18 -14.28 -6.87
N PRO A 19 -20.76 -14.00 -8.04
CA PRO A 19 -20.90 -12.62 -8.45
C PRO A 19 -21.73 -11.95 -7.37
N GLU A 20 -21.18 -10.90 -6.76
CA GLU A 20 -21.89 -10.04 -5.81
C GLU A 20 -23.15 -9.51 -6.52
N GLN A 21 -24.25 -10.25 -6.41
CA GLN A 21 -25.54 -9.93 -7.00
C GLN A 21 -26.11 -8.78 -6.18
N ARG A 22 -25.99 -7.58 -6.75
CA ARG A 22 -26.41 -6.32 -6.14
C ARG A 22 -27.96 -6.28 -6.11
N PRO A 23 -28.61 -6.15 -4.94
CA PRO A 23 -30.06 -5.92 -4.93
C PRO A 23 -30.36 -4.56 -5.58
N PRO A 24 -31.33 -4.47 -6.51
CA PRO A 24 -31.72 -3.18 -7.09
C PRO A 24 -32.45 -2.37 -6.02
N VAL A 25 -31.73 -1.47 -5.35
CA VAL A 25 -32.33 -0.47 -4.46
C VAL A 25 -32.94 0.64 -5.31
N THR A 26 -34.21 0.46 -5.69
CA THR A 26 -35.06 1.48 -6.31
C THR A 26 -35.51 2.49 -5.26
N ARG A 27 -34.58 3.36 -4.82
CA ARG A 27 -34.92 4.54 -4.01
C ARG A 27 -34.76 5.81 -4.84
N PRO A 28 -35.71 6.76 -4.80
CA PRO A 28 -35.55 8.05 -5.46
C PRO A 28 -34.32 8.77 -4.93
N CYS A 29 -33.64 9.51 -5.81
CA CYS A 29 -32.44 10.26 -5.50
C CYS A 29 -32.72 11.33 -4.42
N PRO A 30 -32.02 11.35 -3.27
CA PRO A 30 -32.27 12.31 -2.18
C PRO A 30 -32.06 13.77 -2.56
N CYS A 31 -31.22 14.05 -3.56
CA CYS A 31 -30.90 15.39 -4.05
C CYS A 31 -31.54 15.72 -5.41
N ASP A 32 -32.45 14.87 -5.89
CA ASP A 32 -33.26 15.10 -7.11
C ASP A 32 -32.43 15.52 -8.35
N HIS A 33 -31.30 14.83 -8.54
CA HIS A 33 -30.31 15.16 -9.58
C HIS A 33 -30.93 15.03 -10.99
N PRO A 34 -30.83 16.06 -11.87
CA PRO A 34 -31.52 16.09 -13.17
C PRO A 34 -31.27 14.87 -14.07
N SER A 35 -30.01 14.39 -14.14
CA SER A 35 -29.63 13.25 -14.99
C SER A 35 -30.07 11.87 -14.45
N ARG A 36 -30.69 11.81 -13.27
CA ARG A 36 -31.13 10.57 -12.62
C ARG A 36 -32.64 10.52 -12.37
N ARG A 37 -33.36 11.56 -12.77
CA ARG A 37 -34.82 11.57 -12.85
C ARG A 37 -35.26 10.51 -13.87
N GLY A 38 -36.13 9.59 -13.47
CA GLY A 38 -36.78 8.62 -14.38
C GLY A 38 -36.05 7.28 -14.64
N ASN A 39 -34.77 7.15 -14.29
CA ASN A 39 -33.98 5.94 -14.65
C ASN A 39 -33.96 4.82 -13.60
N GLY A 40 -34.83 4.86 -12.58
CA GLY A 40 -34.97 3.83 -11.53
C GLY A 40 -33.76 3.63 -10.60
N ASN A 41 -32.60 4.14 -10.99
CA ASN A 41 -31.31 3.94 -10.32
C ASN A 41 -30.99 5.20 -9.50
N GLY A 42 -31.32 5.16 -8.21
CA GLY A 42 -31.08 6.26 -7.28
C GLY A 42 -29.64 6.79 -7.30
N CYS A 43 -29.41 8.00 -6.78
CA CYS A 43 -28.09 8.62 -6.62
C CYS A 43 -27.25 8.00 -5.49
N THR A 44 -27.53 6.76 -5.09
CA THR A 44 -26.84 6.09 -3.99
C THR A 44 -25.63 5.33 -4.51
N VAL A 45 -24.44 5.75 -4.09
CA VAL A 45 -23.21 4.98 -4.28
C VAL A 45 -23.11 3.98 -3.12
N THR A 46 -23.07 2.69 -3.43
CA THR A 46 -22.81 1.64 -2.44
C THR A 46 -21.31 1.56 -2.18
N LEU A 47 -20.93 1.50 -0.90
CA LEU A 47 -19.54 1.24 -0.52
C LEU A 47 -19.11 -0.12 -1.10
N PRO A 48 -18.01 -0.19 -1.87
CA PRO A 48 -17.51 -1.45 -2.37
C PRO A 48 -17.14 -2.39 -1.21
N ALA A 49 -17.44 -3.67 -1.36
CA ALA A 49 -17.28 -4.69 -0.32
C ALA A 49 -15.93 -5.43 -0.37
N THR A 50 -15.05 -5.09 -1.32
CA THR A 50 -13.74 -5.75 -1.44
C THR A 50 -12.89 -5.49 -0.19
N PRO A 51 -12.03 -6.43 0.25
CA PRO A 51 -11.24 -6.26 1.48
C PRO A 51 -10.43 -4.95 1.51
N GLY A 52 -9.83 -4.59 0.39
CA GLY A 52 -9.06 -3.36 0.26
C GLY A 52 -9.91 -2.08 0.28
N SER A 53 -11.17 -2.14 -0.18
CA SER A 53 -12.06 -0.98 -0.07
C SER A 53 -12.64 -0.83 1.33
N ARG A 54 -13.08 -1.93 1.95
CA ARG A 54 -13.56 -1.94 3.35
C ARG A 54 -12.52 -1.35 4.30
N LEU A 55 -11.23 -1.75 4.17
CA LEU A 55 -10.15 -1.22 5.00
C LEU A 55 -9.99 0.31 4.88
N ARG A 56 -10.12 0.87 3.66
CA ARG A 56 -9.98 2.31 3.43
C ARG A 56 -11.10 3.12 4.09
N TYR A 57 -12.30 2.55 4.16
CA TYR A 57 -13.46 3.18 4.80
C TYR A 57 -13.50 2.99 6.32
N SER A 58 -12.86 1.94 6.84
CA SER A 58 -12.77 1.69 8.29
C SER A 58 -11.63 2.46 8.98
N LEU A 59 -10.79 3.19 8.23
CA LEU A 59 -9.70 3.97 8.80
C LEU A 59 -10.22 5.22 9.50
N ASP A 60 -9.95 5.35 10.80
CA ASP A 60 -10.17 6.58 11.54
C ASP A 60 -9.05 7.59 11.24
N ARG A 61 -9.35 8.53 10.33
CA ARG A 61 -8.43 9.59 9.92
C ARG A 61 -8.31 10.74 10.93
N THR A 62 -9.18 10.77 11.93
CA THR A 62 -9.20 11.82 12.96
C THR A 62 -8.31 11.47 14.15
N SER A 63 -8.07 10.17 14.37
CA SER A 63 -7.16 9.67 15.41
C SER A 63 -5.74 10.24 15.28
N ASP A 64 -5.12 10.51 16.43
CA ASP A 64 -3.74 11.00 16.47
C ASP A 64 -2.72 9.93 16.05
N ALA A 65 -3.03 8.65 16.32
CA ALA A 65 -2.25 7.52 15.82
C ALA A 65 -2.17 7.52 14.28
N TYR A 66 -3.29 7.76 13.58
CA TYR A 66 -3.31 7.88 12.13
C TYR A 66 -2.46 9.07 11.66
N LYS A 67 -2.65 10.25 12.25
CA LYS A 67 -1.89 11.46 11.87
C LYS A 67 -0.39 11.26 12.05
N HIS A 68 0.03 10.65 13.15
CA HIS A 68 1.43 10.38 13.44
C HIS A 68 2.04 9.41 12.41
N LEU A 69 1.36 8.32 12.07
CA LEU A 69 1.82 7.40 11.02
C LEU A 69 1.81 8.06 9.64
N TYR A 70 0.77 8.83 9.33
CA TYR A 70 0.63 9.51 8.05
C TYR A 70 1.70 10.60 7.86
N ALA A 71 2.14 11.26 8.93
CA ALA A 71 3.25 12.22 8.90
C ALA A 71 4.58 11.61 8.43
N GLN A 72 4.75 10.28 8.58
CA GLN A 72 5.95 9.58 8.11
C GLN A 72 5.94 9.35 6.59
N ARG A 73 4.85 9.65 5.87
CA ARG A 73 4.72 9.48 4.42
C ARG A 73 5.84 10.16 3.63
N THR A 74 6.27 11.35 4.04
CA THR A 74 7.36 12.07 3.38
C THR A 74 8.68 11.30 3.45
N ALA A 75 8.90 10.48 4.49
CA ALA A 75 10.07 9.62 4.56
C ALA A 75 10.01 8.51 3.48
N THR A 76 8.84 7.89 3.29
CA THR A 76 8.62 6.91 2.22
C THR A 76 8.80 7.53 0.83
N GLU A 77 8.25 8.73 0.61
CA GLU A 77 8.39 9.44 -0.68
C GLU A 77 9.86 9.74 -1.00
N ARG A 78 10.67 10.14 -0.01
CA ARG A 78 12.11 10.36 -0.18
C ARG A 78 12.89 9.09 -0.47
N ILE A 79 12.48 7.95 0.10
CA ILE A 79 13.09 6.64 -0.19
C ILE A 79 12.74 6.22 -1.62
N ASN A 80 11.48 6.38 -2.02
CA ASN A 80 11.03 6.07 -3.37
C ASN A 80 11.74 6.94 -4.41
N ALA A 81 11.89 8.25 -4.16
CA ALA A 81 12.65 9.13 -5.03
C ALA A 81 14.10 8.65 -5.22
N GLN A 82 14.79 8.28 -4.14
CA GLN A 82 16.15 7.70 -4.22
C GLN A 82 16.19 6.37 -4.97
N ALA A 83 15.13 5.56 -4.91
CA ALA A 83 15.04 4.31 -5.65
C ALA A 83 14.75 4.54 -7.14
N THR A 84 13.91 5.52 -7.48
CA THR A 84 13.67 5.98 -8.85
C THR A 84 14.95 6.53 -9.48
N ASP A 85 15.75 7.31 -8.74
CA ASP A 85 17.08 7.77 -9.20
C ASP A 85 18.06 6.61 -9.50
N LEU A 86 17.81 5.43 -8.91
CA LEU A 86 18.56 4.19 -9.15
C LEU A 86 17.90 3.29 -10.22
N ASP A 87 16.94 3.84 -10.99
CA ASP A 87 16.24 3.20 -12.12
C ASP A 87 15.48 1.91 -11.73
N ILE A 88 14.90 1.88 -10.52
CA ILE A 88 14.09 0.74 -10.05
C ILE A 88 12.83 0.51 -10.91
N GLU A 89 12.34 1.55 -11.60
CA GLU A 89 11.10 1.52 -12.41
C GLU A 89 11.27 0.79 -13.75
N HIS A 90 12.48 0.81 -14.33
CA HIS A 90 12.76 0.24 -15.65
C HIS A 90 13.84 -0.85 -15.59
N PRO A 91 13.58 -2.00 -14.93
CA PRO A 91 14.57 -3.05 -14.80
C PRO A 91 14.90 -3.67 -16.17
N ARG A 92 16.18 -3.60 -16.56
CA ARG A 92 16.68 -4.22 -17.81
C ARG A 92 16.82 -5.74 -17.74
N LEU A 93 16.57 -6.33 -16.58
CA LEU A 93 16.68 -7.77 -16.30
C LEU A 93 15.40 -8.50 -16.72
N ARG A 94 15.53 -9.69 -17.33
CA ARG A 94 14.37 -10.47 -17.84
C ARG A 94 13.82 -11.51 -16.86
N ASN A 95 14.54 -11.82 -15.78
CA ASN A 95 14.15 -12.83 -14.80
C ASN A 95 13.64 -12.17 -13.52
N ARG A 96 12.44 -12.57 -13.06
CA ARG A 96 11.85 -12.12 -11.80
C ARG A 96 12.80 -12.24 -10.62
N ARG A 97 13.55 -13.34 -10.49
CA ARG A 97 14.51 -13.52 -9.39
C ARG A 97 15.60 -12.44 -9.42
N SER A 98 16.14 -12.16 -10.60
CA SER A 98 17.17 -11.13 -10.77
C SER A 98 16.61 -9.73 -10.51
N ILE A 99 15.39 -9.44 -10.94
CA ILE A 99 14.70 -8.17 -10.66
C ILE A 99 14.52 -7.99 -9.14
N THR A 100 14.02 -9.03 -8.43
CA THR A 100 13.87 -8.97 -6.97
C THR A 100 15.20 -8.76 -6.25
N ASN A 101 16.26 -9.45 -6.69
CA ASN A 101 17.59 -9.28 -6.13
C ASN A 101 18.11 -7.85 -6.35
N LEU A 102 17.95 -7.29 -7.56
CA LEU A 102 18.32 -5.92 -7.87
C LEU A 102 17.58 -4.92 -6.99
N ASN A 103 16.25 -5.07 -6.87
CA ASN A 103 15.44 -4.20 -6.01
C ASN A 103 15.90 -4.29 -4.54
N THR A 104 16.21 -5.49 -4.07
CA THR A 104 16.73 -5.70 -2.71
C THR A 104 18.06 -4.96 -2.52
N LEU A 105 18.98 -5.07 -3.49
CA LEU A 105 20.27 -4.40 -3.45
C LEU A 105 20.12 -2.86 -3.45
N ILE A 106 19.18 -2.32 -4.23
CA ILE A 106 18.84 -0.89 -4.26
C ILE A 106 18.45 -0.42 -2.85
N TYR A 107 17.54 -1.13 -2.16
CA TYR A 107 17.14 -0.76 -0.81
C TYR A 107 18.26 -0.92 0.23
N VAL A 108 19.10 -1.95 0.10
CA VAL A 108 20.30 -2.11 0.94
C VAL A 108 21.23 -0.92 0.76
N LEU A 109 21.49 -0.48 -0.48
CA LEU A 109 22.33 0.67 -0.78
C LEU A 109 21.78 1.97 -0.17
N ILE A 110 20.46 2.20 -0.28
CA ILE A 110 19.80 3.37 0.33
C ILE A 110 19.99 3.36 1.85
N ASN A 111 19.79 2.22 2.50
CA ASN A 111 19.99 2.07 3.94
C ASN A 111 21.45 2.30 4.36
N LEU A 112 22.41 1.79 3.58
CA LEU A 112 23.83 2.01 3.84
C LEU A 112 24.21 3.50 3.70
N ARG A 113 23.69 4.20 2.69
CA ARG A 113 23.88 5.66 2.54
C ARG A 113 23.30 6.43 3.72
N ALA A 114 22.13 6.03 4.22
CA ALA A 114 21.55 6.64 5.42
C ALA A 114 22.43 6.42 6.66
N LEU A 115 22.91 5.18 6.88
CA LEU A 115 23.81 4.86 7.98
C LEU A 115 25.12 5.64 7.90
N GLN A 116 25.70 5.79 6.70
CA GLN A 116 26.92 6.57 6.48
C GLN A 116 26.72 8.03 6.89
N ARG A 117 25.59 8.65 6.52
CA ARG A 117 25.25 10.03 6.92
C ARG A 117 25.09 10.18 8.43
N LEU A 118 24.48 9.20 9.10
CA LEU A 118 24.33 9.22 10.55
C LEU A 118 25.69 9.12 11.25
N ARG A 119 26.55 8.19 10.80
CA ARG A 119 27.91 8.04 11.34
C ARG A 119 28.72 9.33 11.20
N ALA A 120 28.68 9.98 10.04
CA ALA A 120 29.37 11.25 9.81
C ALA A 120 28.91 12.35 10.80
N ARG A 121 27.59 12.48 11.02
CA ARG A 121 27.03 13.44 11.99
C ARG A 121 27.49 13.16 13.42
N HIS A 122 27.53 11.89 13.83
CA HIS A 122 28.01 11.50 15.15
C HIS A 122 29.49 11.82 15.34
N THR A 123 30.33 11.61 14.33
CA THR A 123 31.75 11.97 14.40
C THR A 123 31.91 13.48 14.57
N THR A 124 31.23 14.29 13.75
CA THR A 124 31.27 15.76 13.87
C THR A 124 30.76 16.24 15.24
N THR A 125 29.71 15.63 15.77
CA THR A 125 29.16 16.03 17.08
C THR A 125 30.13 15.74 18.23
N ARG A 126 30.88 14.62 18.17
CA ARG A 126 31.88 14.25 19.19
C ARG A 126 33.08 15.20 19.18
N GLU A 127 33.49 15.67 18.00
CA GLU A 127 34.62 16.59 17.84
C GLU A 127 34.32 18.00 18.41
N VAL A 128 33.06 18.40 18.48
CA VAL A 128 32.61 19.74 18.96
C VAL A 128 32.36 19.79 20.48
N THR A 129 32.81 18.79 21.25
CA THR A 129 32.65 18.84 22.72
C THR A 129 33.41 20.05 23.30
N PRO A 130 32.79 20.95 24.10
CA PRO A 130 33.46 22.16 24.56
C PRO A 130 34.62 21.83 25.49
N MET A 131 35.79 22.43 25.25
CA MET A 131 36.90 22.39 26.21
C MET A 131 36.39 22.99 27.55
N PRO A 132 36.63 22.34 28.71
CA PRO A 132 36.26 22.92 29.99
C PRO A 132 36.92 24.30 30.17
N PRO A 133 36.23 25.28 30.77
CA PRO A 133 36.86 26.56 31.07
C PRO A 133 38.04 26.35 32.02
N THR A 134 39.20 26.87 31.64
CA THR A 134 40.43 26.93 32.44
C THR A 134 40.29 27.81 33.66
#